data_AF-A0A3R8J5A9-F1
#
_entry.id   AF-A0A3R8J5A9-F1
#
_cell.length_a   1.000
_cell.length_b   1.000
_cell.length_c   1.000
_cell.angle_alpha   90.00
_cell.angle_beta   90.00
_cell.angle_gamma   90.00
#
_symmetry.space_group_name_H-M   'P 1'
#
loop_
_entity.id
_entity.type
_entity.pdbx_description
1 polymer ?
#
loop_
_entity_poly.entity_id
_entity_poly.type
_entity_poly.pdbx_seq_one_letter_code
_entity_poly.pdbx_strand_id
1 'polypeptide(L)'
;MNLIDRAHKNGFEVKLLYVALKSEKMAINRVHKRVKKGVHGVPDEVVKKRYSKSNHSLPAVAFKADNVVIYDNSQKFVSVYRREHNQVIKNKLSEYPWINPKITFETAVQKKLNSFVKDNPDLKFKKPMNDPEKENDRPSS
;
A
#
# COMPACT_ATOMS: atom_id res chain seq x y z
N MET A 1 5.25 11.90 10.75
CA MET A 1 4.57 10.68 11.26
C MET A 1 3.59 10.21 10.17
N ASN A 2 3.63 8.95 9.77
CA ASN A 2 2.78 8.43 8.66
C ASN A 2 1.30 8.39 9.09
N LEU A 3 0.37 8.50 8.12
CA LEU A 3 -1.08 8.46 8.33
C LEU A 3 -1.53 7.19 9.06
N ILE A 4 -0.99 6.03 8.70
CA ILE A 4 -1.34 4.74 9.34
C ILE A 4 -0.91 4.75 10.81
N ASP A 5 0.34 5.16 11.07
CA ASP A 5 0.86 5.23 12.45
C ASP A 5 0.01 6.19 13.32
N ARG A 6 -0.53 7.27 12.73
CA ARG A 6 -1.43 8.21 13.43
C ARG A 6 -2.80 7.61 13.70
N ALA A 7 -3.36 6.86 12.76
CA ALA A 7 -4.62 6.15 12.97
C ALA A 7 -4.50 5.17 14.15
N HIS A 8 -3.43 4.36 14.16
CA HIS A 8 -3.16 3.44 15.26
C HIS A 8 -2.98 4.12 16.61
N LYS A 9 -2.22 5.23 16.67
CA LYS A 9 -2.07 5.98 17.93
C LYS A 9 -3.38 6.53 18.49
N ASN A 10 -4.36 6.75 17.63
CA ASN A 10 -5.69 7.21 18.02
C ASN A 10 -6.68 6.05 18.23
N GLY A 11 -6.21 4.80 18.26
CA GLY A 11 -7.05 3.63 18.52
C GLY A 11 -7.88 3.14 17.32
N PHE A 12 -7.60 3.63 16.11
CA PHE A 12 -8.27 3.14 14.90
C PHE A 12 -7.64 1.86 14.37
N GLU A 13 -8.49 0.96 13.86
CA GLU A 13 -8.09 -0.14 12.99
C GLU A 13 -7.98 0.36 11.53
N VAL A 14 -6.95 -0.07 10.83
CA VAL A 14 -6.67 0.31 9.44
C VAL A 14 -6.91 -0.87 8.51
N LYS A 15 -7.81 -0.67 7.55
CA LYS A 15 -8.11 -1.63 6.48
C LYS A 15 -7.58 -1.14 5.13
N LEU A 16 -6.67 -1.89 4.53
CA LEU A 16 -6.22 -1.69 3.16
C LEU A 16 -7.16 -2.40 2.19
N LEU A 17 -7.79 -1.64 1.30
CA LEU A 17 -8.48 -2.16 0.11
C LEU A 17 -7.64 -1.81 -1.11
N TYR A 18 -7.07 -2.83 -1.77
CA TYR A 18 -6.23 -2.65 -2.95
C TYR A 18 -6.89 -3.23 -4.19
N VAL A 19 -6.90 -2.49 -5.29
CA VAL A 19 -7.43 -2.95 -6.58
C VAL A 19 -6.28 -3.02 -7.58
N ALA A 20 -5.90 -4.23 -7.95
CA ALA A 20 -4.86 -4.52 -8.91
C ALA A 20 -5.39 -4.59 -10.35
N LEU A 21 -4.50 -4.27 -11.29
CA LEU A 21 -4.66 -4.53 -12.72
C LEU A 21 -3.44 -5.29 -13.21
N LYS A 22 -3.63 -6.10 -14.25
CA LYS A 22 -2.61 -6.95 -14.84
C LYS A 22 -1.44 -6.17 -15.43
N SER A 23 -1.69 -4.95 -15.89
CA SER A 23 -0.64 -4.13 -16.51
C SER A 23 -0.94 -2.63 -16.46
N GLU A 24 0.14 -1.86 -16.54
CA GLU A 24 0.10 -0.42 -16.77
C GLU A 24 -0.67 -0.05 -18.04
N LYS A 25 -0.44 -0.77 -19.15
CA LYS A 25 -1.17 -0.58 -20.42
C LYS A 25 -2.68 -0.67 -20.22
N MET A 26 -3.15 -1.56 -19.35
CA MET A 26 -4.57 -1.66 -19.02
C MET A 26 -5.07 -0.42 -18.26
N ALA A 27 -4.29 0.10 -17.31
CA ALA A 27 -4.63 1.33 -16.60
C ALA A 27 -4.73 2.53 -17.55
N ILE A 28 -3.77 2.68 -18.45
CA ILE A 28 -3.77 3.72 -19.50
C ILE A 28 -5.00 3.59 -20.39
N ASN A 29 -5.26 2.39 -20.92
CA ASN A 29 -6.43 2.14 -21.77
C ASN A 29 -7.76 2.48 -21.07
N ARG A 30 -7.87 2.26 -19.76
CA ARG A 30 -9.04 2.65 -18.98
C ARG A 30 -9.18 4.16 -18.85
N VAL A 31 -8.08 4.89 -18.69
CA VAL A 31 -8.07 6.36 -18.70
C VAL A 31 -8.53 6.87 -20.07
N HIS A 32 -7.97 6.34 -21.18
CA HIS A 32 -8.40 6.74 -22.52
C HIS A 32 -9.89 6.46 -22.76
N LYS A 33 -10.40 5.31 -22.32
CA LYS A 33 -11.84 4.97 -22.45
C LYS A 33 -12.76 5.98 -21.74
N ARG A 34 -12.40 6.45 -20.53
CA ARG A 34 -13.22 7.47 -19.84
C ARG A 34 -13.07 8.86 -20.44
N VAL A 35 -11.89 9.19 -20.99
CA VAL A 35 -11.67 10.46 -21.71
C VAL A 35 -12.55 10.56 -22.95
N LYS A 36 -12.66 9.46 -23.71
CA LYS A 36 -13.61 9.37 -24.84
C LYS A 36 -15.07 9.56 -24.42
N LYS A 37 -15.40 9.39 -23.13
CA LYS A 37 -16.73 9.62 -22.54
C LYS A 37 -16.87 11.01 -21.91
N GLY A 38 -15.92 11.93 -22.14
CA GLY A 38 -15.97 13.31 -21.65
C GLY A 38 -15.34 13.55 -20.27
N VAL A 39 -14.67 12.56 -19.67
CA VAL A 39 -13.98 12.75 -18.37
C VAL A 39 -12.58 13.34 -18.57
N HIS A 40 -12.14 14.22 -17.68
CA HIS A 40 -10.78 14.78 -17.75
C HIS A 40 -9.70 13.68 -17.74
N GLY A 41 -8.70 13.85 -18.60
CA GLY A 41 -7.60 12.91 -18.79
C GLY A 41 -6.54 12.98 -17.70
N VAL A 42 -5.66 11.99 -17.71
CA VAL A 42 -4.39 12.02 -16.97
C VAL A 42 -3.32 11.60 -17.98
N PRO A 43 -2.19 12.32 -18.09
CA PRO A 43 -1.12 11.93 -19.02
C PRO A 43 -0.64 10.51 -18.76
N ASP A 44 -0.35 9.77 -19.82
CA ASP A 44 0.04 8.35 -19.73
C ASP A 44 1.21 8.16 -18.77
N GLU A 45 2.26 8.98 -18.88
CA GLU A 45 3.44 8.94 -18.00
C GLU A 45 3.11 9.08 -16.51
N VAL A 46 2.09 9.88 -16.17
CA VAL A 46 1.61 10.01 -14.79
C VAL A 46 0.91 8.71 -14.35
N VAL A 47 0.15 8.07 -15.24
CA VAL A 47 -0.47 6.76 -14.99
C VAL A 47 0.60 5.69 -14.79
N LYS A 48 1.65 5.65 -15.61
CA LYS A 48 2.79 4.73 -15.48
C LYS A 48 3.47 4.83 -14.12
N LYS A 49 3.86 6.07 -13.76
CA LYS A 49 4.51 6.37 -12.50
C LYS A 49 3.66 5.94 -11.30
N ARG A 50 2.34 6.20 -11.35
CA ARG A 50 1.40 5.81 -10.29
C ARG A 50 1.24 4.29 -10.20
N TYR A 51 1.12 3.60 -11.34
CA TYR A 51 1.01 2.14 -11.39
C TYR A 51 2.21 1.47 -10.72
N SER A 52 3.43 1.85 -11.12
CA SER A 52 4.67 1.32 -10.55
C SER A 52 4.80 1.64 -9.06
N LYS A 53 4.62 2.92 -8.68
CA LYS A 53 4.72 3.36 -7.28
C LYS A 53 3.71 2.64 -6.37
N SER A 54 2.50 2.41 -6.85
CA SER A 54 1.44 1.70 -6.14
C SER A 54 1.86 0.26 -5.81
N ASN A 55 2.31 -0.50 -6.82
CA ASN A 55 2.73 -1.89 -6.62
C ASN A 55 4.01 -2.02 -5.78
N HIS A 56 4.93 -1.06 -5.92
CA HIS A 56 6.15 -1.00 -5.11
C HIS A 56 5.86 -0.73 -3.63
N SER A 57 4.92 0.19 -3.34
CA SER A 57 4.58 0.57 -1.96
C SER A 57 3.69 -0.46 -1.25
N LEU A 58 3.01 -1.31 -2.02
CA LEU A 58 1.99 -2.23 -1.53
C LEU A 58 2.45 -3.13 -0.36
N PRO A 59 3.62 -3.81 -0.39
CA PRO A 59 4.09 -4.61 0.74
C PRO A 59 4.23 -3.83 2.04
N ALA A 60 4.81 -2.63 1.99
CA ALA A 60 5.01 -1.80 3.18
C ALA A 60 3.68 -1.30 3.77
N VAL A 61 2.70 -0.95 2.91
CA VAL A 61 1.37 -0.54 3.36
C VAL A 61 0.57 -1.73 3.91
N ALA A 62 0.63 -2.89 3.25
CA ALA A 62 -0.03 -4.11 3.70
C ALA A 62 0.54 -4.62 5.03
N PHE A 63 1.85 -4.47 5.24
CA PHE A 63 2.50 -4.77 6.52
C PHE A 63 1.93 -3.93 7.67
N LYS A 64 1.73 -2.63 7.43
CA LYS A 64 1.25 -1.69 8.45
C LYS A 64 -0.26 -1.71 8.65
N ALA A 65 -1.05 -2.14 7.68
CA ALA A 65 -2.50 -2.27 7.87
C ALA A 65 -2.80 -3.40 8.85
N ASP A 66 -3.94 -3.36 9.54
CA ASP A 66 -4.43 -4.48 10.34
C ASP A 66 -5.09 -5.51 9.42
N ASN A 67 -5.92 -5.02 8.52
CA ASN A 67 -6.68 -5.83 7.58
C ASN A 67 -6.29 -5.51 6.14
N VAL A 68 -6.20 -6.54 5.31
CA VAL A 68 -5.84 -6.39 3.90
C VAL A 68 -6.81 -7.16 3.04
N VAL A 69 -7.41 -6.49 2.06
CA VAL A 69 -8.16 -7.15 0.98
C VAL A 69 -7.60 -6.66 -0.35
N ILE A 70 -7.23 -7.62 -1.20
CA ILE A 70 -6.80 -7.33 -2.56
C ILE A 70 -7.80 -7.90 -3.53
N TYR A 71 -8.19 -7.06 -4.49
CA TYR A 71 -9.00 -7.42 -5.63
C TYR A 71 -8.15 -7.39 -6.90
N ASP A 72 -8.32 -8.38 -7.76
CA ASP A 72 -8.01 -8.19 -9.17
C ASP A 72 -9.21 -7.55 -9.85
N ASN A 73 -8.95 -6.60 -10.75
CA ASN A 73 -9.96 -6.01 -11.61
C ASN A 73 -9.49 -6.04 -13.06
N SER A 74 -8.72 -7.05 -13.47
CA SER A 74 -8.17 -7.09 -14.82
C SER A 74 -9.21 -7.52 -15.84
N GLN A 75 -9.99 -8.55 -15.49
CA GLN A 75 -11.09 -9.09 -16.29
C GLN A 75 -12.42 -9.03 -15.54
N LYS A 76 -12.42 -9.52 -14.30
CA LYS A 76 -13.56 -9.48 -13.38
C LYS A 76 -13.09 -8.89 -12.06
N PHE A 77 -14.01 -8.27 -11.31
CA PHE A 77 -13.72 -7.78 -9.98
C PHE A 77 -13.80 -8.94 -8.98
N VAL A 78 -12.66 -9.48 -8.58
CA VAL A 78 -12.58 -10.67 -7.72
C VAL A 78 -11.60 -10.44 -6.58
N SER A 79 -11.98 -10.79 -5.35
CA SER A 79 -11.04 -10.83 -4.22
C SER A 79 -10.05 -11.97 -4.44
N VAL A 80 -8.75 -11.69 -4.33
CA VAL A 80 -7.67 -12.66 -4.55
C VAL A 80 -6.83 -12.89 -3.30
N TYR A 81 -6.82 -11.94 -2.37
CA TYR A 81 -6.15 -12.06 -1.09
C TYR A 81 -6.97 -11.40 0.02
N ARG A 82 -7.04 -12.02 1.19
CA ARG A 82 -7.65 -11.47 2.40
C ARG A 82 -6.84 -11.88 3.62
N ARG A 83 -6.46 -10.90 4.43
CA ARG A 83 -5.84 -11.07 5.75
C ARG A 83 -6.61 -10.24 6.77
N GLU A 84 -6.90 -10.85 7.90
CA GLU A 84 -7.52 -10.20 9.06
C GLU A 84 -6.55 -10.27 10.23
N HIS A 85 -6.08 -9.12 10.68
CA HIS A 85 -4.97 -9.03 11.62
C HIS A 85 -3.78 -9.90 11.17
N ASN A 86 -3.48 -10.96 11.91
CA ASN A 86 -2.38 -11.88 11.65
C ASN A 86 -2.81 -13.17 10.92
N GLN A 87 -4.09 -13.31 10.57
CA GLN A 87 -4.63 -14.50 9.95
C GLN A 87 -4.89 -14.28 8.45
N VAL A 88 -4.28 -15.11 7.62
CA VAL A 88 -4.60 -15.15 6.18
C VAL A 88 -5.87 -15.98 5.99
N ILE A 89 -6.93 -15.34 5.50
CA ILE A 89 -8.24 -15.96 5.25
C ILE A 89 -8.33 -16.49 3.82
N LYS A 90 -7.67 -15.79 2.87
CA LYS A 90 -7.66 -16.16 1.45
C LYS A 90 -6.32 -15.79 0.83
N ASN A 91 -5.75 -16.70 0.05
CA ASN A 91 -4.55 -16.44 -0.72
C ASN A 91 -4.58 -17.16 -2.07
N LYS A 92 -4.83 -16.40 -3.14
CA LYS A 92 -4.75 -16.86 -4.54
C LYS A 92 -3.61 -16.20 -5.31
N LEU A 93 -2.65 -15.58 -4.63
CA LEU A 93 -1.67 -14.69 -5.28
C LEU A 93 -0.81 -15.37 -6.34
N SER A 94 -0.61 -16.69 -6.24
CA SER A 94 0.09 -17.48 -7.27
C SER A 94 -0.59 -17.41 -8.65
N GLU A 95 -1.91 -17.22 -8.70
CA GLU A 95 -2.69 -17.07 -9.95
C GLU A 95 -2.58 -15.63 -10.53
N TYR A 96 -2.05 -14.67 -9.77
CA TYR A 96 -2.05 -13.24 -10.11
C TYR A 96 -0.63 -12.62 -10.00
N PRO A 97 0.32 -13.01 -10.87
CA PRO A 97 1.75 -12.67 -10.74
C PRO A 97 2.08 -11.17 -10.86
N TRP A 98 1.13 -10.33 -11.31
CA TRP A 98 1.29 -8.88 -11.33
C TRP A 98 1.11 -8.21 -9.97
N ILE A 99 0.57 -8.94 -8.99
CA ILE A 99 0.42 -8.48 -7.61
C ILE A 99 1.67 -8.88 -6.86
N ASN A 100 2.32 -7.92 -6.20
CA ASN A 100 3.55 -8.18 -5.47
C ASN A 100 3.33 -9.23 -4.35
N PRO A 101 3.92 -10.43 -4.45
CA PRO A 101 3.67 -11.50 -3.48
C PRO A 101 4.30 -11.22 -2.11
N LYS A 102 5.22 -10.24 -2.00
CA LYS A 102 5.85 -9.83 -0.73
C LYS A 102 4.86 -9.20 0.27
N ILE A 103 3.57 -9.14 -0.05
CA ILE A 103 2.49 -8.82 0.89
C ILE A 103 2.20 -9.96 1.87
N THR A 104 2.56 -11.22 1.54
CA THR A 104 2.44 -12.34 2.46
C THR A 104 3.67 -12.36 3.35
N PHE A 105 3.49 -12.06 4.63
CA PHE A 105 4.51 -12.30 5.63
C PHE A 105 4.24 -13.65 6.27
N GLU A 106 5.29 -14.44 6.49
CA GLU A 106 5.15 -15.69 7.23
C GLU A 106 4.63 -15.38 8.64
N THR A 107 3.63 -16.15 9.07
CA THR A 107 3.05 -16.02 10.41
C THR A 107 4.12 -16.13 11.51
N ALA A 108 5.17 -16.93 11.28
CA ALA A 108 6.30 -17.07 12.20
C ALA A 108 7.12 -15.77 12.31
N VAL A 109 7.38 -15.10 11.19
CA VAL A 109 8.08 -13.81 11.16
C VAL A 109 7.24 -12.74 11.87
N GLN A 110 5.92 -12.69 11.62
CA GLN A 110 5.05 -11.71 12.27
C GLN A 110 4.94 -11.97 13.78
N LYS A 111 4.79 -13.23 14.20
CA LYS A 111 4.78 -13.59 15.63
C LYS A 111 6.09 -13.21 16.31
N LYS A 112 7.23 -13.51 15.69
CA LYS A 112 8.56 -13.18 16.21
C LYS A 112 8.78 -11.67 16.29
N LEU A 113 8.31 -10.90 15.32
CA LEU A 113 8.35 -9.44 15.37
C LEU A 113 7.49 -8.89 16.53
N ASN A 114 6.25 -9.40 16.66
CA ASN A 114 5.33 -8.93 17.69
C ASN A 114 5.83 -9.27 19.10
N SER A 115 6.40 -10.47 19.31
CA SER A 115 7.03 -10.81 20.60
C SER A 115 8.23 -9.91 20.86
N PHE A 116 9.10 -9.70 19.87
CA PHE A 116 10.27 -8.83 20.00
C PHE A 116 9.89 -7.39 20.37
N VAL A 117 8.84 -6.81 19.78
CA VAL A 117 8.36 -5.46 20.16
C VAL A 117 7.75 -5.44 21.56
N LYS A 118 7.05 -6.50 21.98
CA LYS A 118 6.50 -6.62 23.34
C LYS A 118 7.61 -6.67 24.38
N ASP A 119 8.69 -7.39 24.10
CA ASP A 119 9.82 -7.59 24.99
C ASP A 119 10.78 -6.39 25.00
N ASN A 120 10.65 -5.48 24.03
CA ASN A 120 11.49 -4.29 23.89
C ASN A 120 10.60 -3.04 23.72
N PRO A 121 9.89 -2.59 24.78
CA PRO A 121 8.91 -1.49 24.68
C PRO A 121 9.54 -0.16 24.24
N ASP A 122 10.84 0.00 24.41
CA ASP A 122 11.61 1.20 24.06
C ASP A 122 11.89 1.31 22.55
N LEU A 123 11.67 0.23 21.78
CA LEU A 123 11.82 0.20 20.33
C LEU A 123 10.63 0.79 19.57
N LYS A 124 9.63 1.38 20.24
CA LYS A 124 8.58 2.16 19.59
C LYS A 124 9.23 3.18 18.66
N PHE A 125 9.16 2.93 17.35
CA PHE A 125 9.78 3.69 16.25
C PHE A 125 10.30 5.07 16.71
N LYS A 126 11.60 5.16 17.01
CA LYS A 126 12.28 6.46 17.00
C LYS A 126 11.97 7.03 15.62
N LYS A 127 11.28 8.17 15.58
CA LYS A 127 11.04 8.91 14.33
C LYS A 127 12.38 8.95 13.57
N PRO A 128 12.41 8.77 12.24
CA PRO A 128 13.62 9.14 11.50
C PRO A 128 13.97 10.56 11.93
N MET A 129 15.22 10.72 12.37
CA MET A 129 15.82 11.97 12.79
C MET A 129 15.42 13.02 11.74
N ASN A 130 14.68 14.05 12.15
CA ASN A 130 14.52 15.21 11.29
C ASN A 130 15.94 15.76 11.10
N ASP A 131 16.47 15.75 9.88
CA ASP A 131 17.64 16.54 9.53
C ASP A 131 17.36 18.00 9.91
N PRO A 132 18.14 18.62 10.81
CA PRO A 132 18.00 20.02 11.11
C PRO A 132 18.87 20.79 10.12
N GLU A 133 18.43 20.96 8.87
CA GLU A 133 19.03 21.94 7.95
C GLU A 133 18.15 22.16 6.72
N LYS A 134 17.27 23.18 6.83
CA LYS A 134 17.01 24.22 5.81
C LYS A 134 15.99 25.21 6.39
N GLU A 135 16.40 25.86 7.46
CA GLU A 135 16.05 27.25 7.67
C GLU A 135 17.07 28.03 6.84
N ASN A 136 16.63 28.67 5.76
CA ASN A 136 17.17 29.92 5.23
C ASN A 136 16.37 30.35 3.98
N ASP A 137 15.83 31.56 4.12
CA ASP A 137 15.52 32.54 3.08
C ASP A 137 14.25 32.38 2.24
N ARG A 138 13.15 32.91 2.79
CA ARG A 138 12.23 33.74 1.99
C ARG A 138 12.96 35.01 1.57
N PRO A 139 13.03 35.35 0.28
CA PRO A 139 13.09 36.75 -0.13
C PRO A 139 11.68 37.32 -0.08
N SER A 140 11.52 38.39 0.69
CA SER A 140 10.38 39.31 0.55
C SER A 140 10.42 39.95 -0.83
N SER A 141 9.36 39.79 -1.62
CA SER A 141 8.87 40.73 -2.64
C SER A 141 7.47 40.29 -3.08
#